data_AF-A0A8G0KS75-F1
#
_entry.id   AF-A0A8G0KS75-F1
#
_cell.length_a   1.000
_cell.length_b   1.000
_cell.length_c   1.000
_cell.angle_alpha   90.00
_cell.angle_beta   90.00
_cell.angle_gamma   90.00
#
_symmetry.space_group_name_H-M   'P 1'
#
loop_
_entity.id
_entity.type
_entity.pdbx_description
1 polymer ?
#
loop_
_entity_poly.entity_id
_entity_poly.type
_entity_poly.pdbx_seq_one_letter_code
_entity_poly.pdbx_strand_id
1 'polypeptide(L)'
;MSKQSKITVKHYPNTNLKPQSENGKLKYPLYVQVIYKSKPYKFKSEDDYFKYVDEKDLENDFICKMLESEIKRIERTVSLISQNNTKLLTSKEIFKWSKPLDKIIEQNLGKLIKEEFSDAPALLTDLSYTEINHLLFFLGVGAYDKLQMNDKISSVWMIINNLRSNLFEFYNKDYCYIDLFYGDKFLEIYEVFEDTFIGNDEYLKKCIENFRYFIDL
;
A
#
# COMPACT_ATOMS: atom_id res chain seq x y z
N MET A 1 -25.21 -20.78 -10.50
CA MET A 1 -24.22 -20.07 -9.65
C MET A 1 -22.95 -20.92 -9.58
N SER A 2 -21.85 -20.48 -10.19
CA SER A 2 -20.58 -21.23 -10.14
C SER A 2 -20.02 -21.20 -8.72
N LYS A 3 -19.63 -22.36 -8.15
CA LYS A 3 -18.94 -22.43 -6.86
C LYS A 3 -17.71 -21.52 -6.88
N GLN A 4 -17.67 -20.52 -6.01
CA GLN A 4 -16.49 -19.69 -5.81
C GLN A 4 -15.33 -20.61 -5.42
N SER A 5 -14.25 -20.59 -6.20
CA SER A 5 -13.08 -21.41 -5.89
C SER A 5 -12.48 -20.90 -4.57
N LYS A 6 -12.26 -21.81 -3.62
CA LYS A 6 -11.68 -21.47 -2.32
C LYS A 6 -10.32 -20.81 -2.52
N ILE A 7 -10.14 -19.61 -1.96
CA ILE A 7 -8.84 -18.96 -1.84
C ILE A 7 -8.23 -19.44 -0.53
N THR A 8 -6.93 -19.69 -0.50
CA THR A 8 -6.21 -20.02 0.73
C THR A 8 -4.95 -19.19 0.78
N VAL A 9 -4.80 -18.41 1.84
CA VAL A 9 -3.62 -17.59 2.08
C VAL A 9 -2.99 -18.04 3.39
N LYS A 10 -1.67 -18.25 3.39
CA LYS A 10 -0.93 -18.60 4.59
C LYS A 10 0.44 -17.95 4.60
N HIS A 11 0.88 -17.54 5.77
CA HIS A 11 2.25 -17.16 6.02
C HIS A 11 3.12 -18.39 6.28
N TYR A 12 4.41 -18.31 5.96
CA TYR A 12 5.39 -19.36 6.22
C TYR A 12 6.82 -18.80 6.30
N PRO A 13 7.71 -19.42 7.09
CA PRO A 13 9.15 -19.12 7.06
C PRO A 13 9.77 -19.65 5.76
N ASN A 14 10.39 -18.78 4.96
CA ASN A 14 11.05 -19.22 3.73
C ASN A 14 12.46 -19.77 4.00
N THR A 15 12.52 -21.07 4.27
CA THR A 15 13.75 -21.81 4.59
C THR A 15 14.75 -21.93 3.43
N ASN A 16 14.35 -21.56 2.21
CA ASN A 16 15.26 -21.51 1.06
C ASN A 16 16.14 -20.25 1.05
N LEU A 17 15.83 -19.26 1.90
CA LEU A 17 16.58 -18.02 2.02
C LEU A 17 17.46 -18.03 3.26
N LYS A 18 18.49 -17.18 3.24
CA LYS A 18 19.47 -17.09 4.33
C LYS A 18 18.76 -16.74 5.65
N PRO A 19 18.94 -17.53 6.73
CA PRO A 19 18.38 -17.22 8.02
C PRO A 19 19.10 -16.05 8.70
N GLN A 20 18.45 -15.49 9.72
CA GLN A 20 19.05 -14.60 10.70
C GLN A 20 19.01 -15.24 12.09
N SER A 21 20.04 -14.97 12.89
CA SER A 21 20.10 -15.42 14.28
C SER A 21 19.57 -14.31 15.18
N GLU A 22 18.42 -14.53 15.80
CA GLU A 22 17.83 -13.65 16.80
C GLU A 22 17.72 -14.39 18.13
N ASN A 23 18.30 -13.85 19.20
CA ASN A 23 18.27 -14.45 20.54
C ASN A 23 18.70 -15.94 20.57
N GLY A 24 19.69 -16.30 19.75
CA GLY A 24 20.21 -17.67 19.63
C GLY A 24 19.32 -18.64 18.85
N LYS A 25 18.22 -18.18 18.23
CA LYS A 25 17.37 -18.97 17.35
C LYS A 25 17.52 -18.55 15.90
N LEU A 26 17.51 -19.53 15.00
CA LEU A 26 17.50 -19.30 13.56
C LEU A 26 16.07 -18.98 13.12
N LYS A 27 15.90 -17.82 12.52
CA LYS A 27 14.65 -17.36 11.90
C LYS A 27 14.82 -17.12 10.42
N TYR A 28 13.75 -17.25 9.66
CA TYR A 28 13.75 -17.15 8.21
C TYR A 28 12.82 -16.03 7.73
N PRO A 29 13.07 -15.46 6.55
CA PRO A 29 12.20 -14.42 6.00
C PRO A 29 10.74 -14.86 5.92
N LEU A 30 9.83 -14.02 6.40
CA LEU A 30 8.40 -14.24 6.35
C LEU A 30 7.87 -14.09 4.91
N TYR A 31 7.22 -15.14 4.40
CA TYR A 31 6.62 -15.18 3.07
C TYR A 31 5.14 -15.53 3.15
N VAL A 32 4.39 -15.14 2.12
CA VAL A 32 3.00 -15.50 1.93
C VAL A 32 2.87 -16.47 0.77
N GLN A 33 2.07 -17.52 0.96
CA GLN A 33 1.62 -18.42 -0.08
C GLN A 33 0.11 -18.26 -0.27
N VAL A 34 -0.29 -17.92 -1.50
CA VAL A 34 -1.67 -17.92 -1.95
C VAL A 34 -1.90 -19.14 -2.82
N ILE A 35 -2.96 -19.90 -2.58
CA ILE A 35 -3.41 -21.00 -3.44
C ILE A 35 -4.80 -20.66 -3.95
N TYR A 36 -4.94 -20.54 -5.27
CA TYR A 36 -6.22 -20.30 -5.92
C TYR A 36 -6.30 -21.09 -7.22
N LYS A 37 -7.40 -21.84 -7.41
CA LYS A 37 -7.59 -22.76 -8.56
C LYS A 37 -6.37 -23.68 -8.79
N SER A 38 -5.86 -24.26 -7.71
CA SER A 38 -4.68 -25.14 -7.68
C SER A 38 -3.36 -24.50 -8.14
N LYS A 39 -3.32 -23.18 -8.36
CA LYS A 39 -2.09 -22.44 -8.69
C LYS A 39 -1.53 -21.78 -7.43
N PRO A 40 -0.25 -22.04 -7.08
CA PRO A 40 0.41 -21.36 -5.98
C PRO A 40 1.03 -20.04 -6.45
N TYR A 41 0.85 -18.99 -5.67
CA TYR A 41 1.55 -17.71 -5.79
C TYR A 41 2.31 -17.47 -4.50
N LYS A 42 3.60 -17.10 -4.61
CA LYS A 42 4.46 -16.86 -3.44
C LYS A 42 5.12 -15.49 -3.55
N PHE A 43 5.15 -14.73 -2.46
CA PHE A 43 5.82 -13.45 -2.37
C PHE A 43 6.20 -13.17 -0.91
N LYS A 44 7.11 -12.22 -0.69
CA LYS A 44 7.51 -11.80 0.65
C LYS A 44 6.34 -11.08 1.33
N SER A 45 6.11 -11.33 2.62
CA SER A 45 5.10 -10.58 3.39
C SER A 45 5.45 -9.10 3.42
N GLU A 46 4.42 -8.25 3.46
CA GLU A 46 4.55 -6.80 3.65
C GLU A 46 4.70 -6.39 5.12
N ASP A 47 4.68 -7.35 6.06
CA ASP A 47 4.82 -7.07 7.47
C ASP A 47 6.27 -6.69 7.82
N ASP A 48 6.43 -5.49 8.37
CA ASP A 48 7.74 -4.95 8.73
C ASP A 48 8.18 -5.30 10.16
N TYR A 49 7.27 -5.77 11.01
CA TYR A 49 7.56 -6.13 12.40
C TYR A 49 8.07 -7.56 12.51
N PHE A 50 7.45 -8.47 11.76
CA PHE A 50 7.75 -9.90 11.76
C PHE A 50 8.50 -10.32 10.49
N LYS A 51 9.55 -9.57 10.13
CA LYS A 51 10.35 -9.82 8.90
C LYS A 51 10.99 -11.20 8.87
N TYR A 52 11.39 -11.72 10.03
CA TYR A 52 11.98 -13.04 10.21
C TYR A 52 11.23 -13.78 11.30
N VAL A 53 10.80 -15.01 11.00
CA VAL A 53 10.02 -15.87 11.89
C VAL A 53 10.54 -17.31 11.87
N ASP A 54 10.22 -18.08 12.89
CA ASP A 54 10.23 -19.55 12.84
C ASP A 54 8.80 -20.12 12.85
N GLU A 55 8.66 -21.44 12.80
CA GLU A 55 7.33 -22.09 12.82
C GLU A 55 6.59 -21.84 14.14
N LYS A 56 7.29 -21.70 15.27
CA LYS A 56 6.67 -21.45 16.58
C LYS A 56 6.11 -20.04 16.67
N ASP A 57 6.78 -19.07 16.05
CA ASP A 57 6.27 -17.72 15.90
C ASP A 57 4.92 -17.73 15.15
N LEU A 58 4.76 -18.58 14.13
CA LEU A 58 3.50 -18.72 13.38
C LEU A 58 2.42 -19.58 14.08
N GLU A 59 2.75 -20.23 15.19
CA GLU A 59 1.78 -20.87 16.08
C GLU A 59 1.28 -19.90 17.18
N ASN A 60 1.89 -18.72 17.29
CA ASN A 60 1.54 -17.74 18.31
C ASN A 60 0.28 -16.94 17.93
N ASP A 61 -0.75 -17.00 18.76
CA ASP A 61 -2.03 -16.29 18.54
C ASP A 61 -1.89 -14.78 18.30
N PHE A 62 -0.97 -14.11 19.00
CA PHE A 62 -0.75 -12.68 18.83
C PHE A 62 -0.17 -12.38 17.45
N ILE A 63 0.85 -13.13 17.02
CA ILE A 63 1.47 -12.97 15.70
C ILE A 63 0.44 -13.29 14.61
N CYS A 64 -0.32 -14.38 14.76
CA CYS A 64 -1.39 -14.74 13.83
C CYS A 64 -2.44 -13.63 13.67
N LYS A 65 -2.86 -12.98 14.77
CA LYS A 65 -3.78 -11.84 14.72
C LYS A 65 -3.20 -10.63 13.99
N MET A 66 -1.92 -10.35 14.19
CA MET A 66 -1.24 -9.24 13.49
C MET A 66 -1.20 -9.48 11.97
N LEU A 67 -0.96 -10.72 11.55
CA LEU A 67 -0.89 -11.13 10.14
C LEU A 67 -2.26 -11.30 9.47
N GLU A 68 -3.34 -11.43 10.24
CA GLU A 68 -4.70 -11.66 9.74
C GLU A 68 -5.18 -10.55 8.78
N SER A 69 -4.78 -9.31 9.02
CA SER A 69 -5.13 -8.19 8.15
C SER A 69 -4.55 -8.36 6.74
N GLU A 70 -3.29 -8.77 6.62
CA GLU A 70 -2.63 -9.04 5.34
C GLU A 70 -3.32 -10.21 4.62
N ILE A 71 -3.68 -11.27 5.35
CA ILE A 71 -4.44 -12.42 4.80
C ILE A 71 -5.74 -11.93 4.15
N LYS A 72 -6.55 -11.16 4.90
CA LYS A 72 -7.85 -10.64 4.43
C LYS A 72 -7.70 -9.76 3.19
N ARG A 73 -6.72 -8.85 3.18
CA ARG A 73 -6.43 -7.99 2.02
C ARG A 73 -6.05 -8.81 0.79
N ILE A 74 -5.19 -9.82 0.94
CA ILE A 74 -4.76 -10.67 -0.16
C ILE A 74 -5.92 -11.51 -0.70
N GLU A 75 -6.74 -12.10 0.16
CA GLU A 75 -7.93 -12.87 -0.26
C GLU A 75 -8.90 -12.00 -1.05
N ARG A 76 -9.21 -10.80 -0.54
CA ARG A 76 -10.05 -9.81 -1.22
C ARG A 76 -9.45 -9.43 -2.57
N THR A 77 -8.15 -9.14 -2.62
CA THR A 77 -7.44 -8.77 -3.84
C THR A 77 -7.50 -9.86 -4.90
N VAL A 78 -7.25 -11.11 -4.52
CA VAL A 78 -7.34 -12.27 -5.43
C VAL A 78 -8.76 -12.44 -5.95
N SER A 79 -9.77 -12.26 -5.10
CA SER A 79 -11.18 -12.31 -5.50
C SER A 79 -11.49 -11.24 -6.56
N LEU A 80 -11.16 -9.98 -6.29
CA LEU A 80 -11.42 -8.85 -7.18
C LEU A 80 -10.67 -8.97 -8.51
N ILE A 81 -9.38 -9.33 -8.49
CA ILE A 81 -8.61 -9.59 -9.71
C ILE A 81 -9.25 -10.73 -10.51
N SER A 82 -9.70 -11.81 -9.85
CA SER A 82 -10.29 -12.95 -10.54
C SER A 82 -11.63 -12.62 -11.24
N GLN A 83 -12.37 -11.64 -10.72
CA GLN A 83 -13.64 -11.17 -11.28
C GLN A 83 -13.43 -10.18 -12.42
N ASN A 84 -12.40 -9.33 -12.33
CA ASN A 84 -12.21 -8.20 -13.26
C ASN A 84 -11.15 -8.47 -14.33
N ASN A 85 -9.99 -9.04 -13.97
CA ASN A 85 -8.90 -9.28 -14.91
C ASN A 85 -7.97 -10.42 -14.46
N THR A 86 -8.32 -11.64 -14.84
CA THR A 86 -7.54 -12.85 -14.47
C THR A 86 -6.09 -12.86 -14.97
N LYS A 87 -5.73 -12.04 -15.97
CA LYS A 87 -4.33 -11.93 -16.45
C LYS A 87 -3.40 -11.34 -15.40
N LEU A 88 -3.94 -10.60 -14.43
CA LEU A 88 -3.20 -10.03 -13.31
C LEU A 88 -3.01 -11.01 -12.15
N LEU A 89 -3.48 -12.26 -12.23
CA LEU A 89 -3.21 -13.28 -11.20
C LEU A 89 -1.77 -13.76 -11.29
N THR A 90 -0.84 -12.97 -10.78
CA THR A 90 0.58 -13.28 -10.64
C THR A 90 1.05 -12.91 -9.23
N SER A 91 2.14 -13.51 -8.75
CA SER A 91 2.70 -13.16 -7.44
C SER A 91 3.03 -11.68 -7.29
N LYS A 92 3.57 -11.06 -8.35
CA LYS A 92 3.95 -9.64 -8.37
C LYS A 92 2.72 -8.75 -8.23
N GLU A 93 1.70 -9.00 -9.05
CA GLU A 93 0.48 -8.18 -9.05
C GLU A 93 -0.35 -8.41 -7.79
N ILE A 94 -0.48 -9.64 -7.28
CA ILE A 94 -1.19 -9.88 -6.02
C ILE A 94 -0.53 -9.08 -4.89
N PHE A 95 0.80 -9.17 -4.74
CA PHE A 95 1.55 -8.41 -3.74
C PHE A 95 1.37 -6.89 -3.90
N LYS A 96 1.50 -6.38 -5.13
CA LYS A 96 1.35 -4.95 -5.43
C LYS A 96 -0.06 -4.46 -5.10
N TRP A 97 -1.09 -5.20 -5.53
CA TRP A 97 -2.48 -4.77 -5.48
C TRP A 97 -3.11 -4.93 -4.10
N SER A 98 -2.60 -5.85 -3.28
CA SER A 98 -3.03 -6.06 -1.89
C SER A 98 -2.39 -5.09 -0.90
N LYS A 99 -1.43 -4.26 -1.36
CA LYS A 99 -0.67 -3.39 -0.48
C LYS A 99 -1.54 -2.23 0.03
N PRO A 100 -1.54 -1.96 1.36
CA PRO A 100 -2.25 -0.83 1.96
C PRO A 100 -1.81 0.51 1.37
N LEU A 101 -2.78 1.40 1.12
CA LEU A 101 -2.51 2.74 0.57
C LEU A 101 -1.66 3.59 1.52
N ASP A 102 -1.85 3.51 2.83
CA ASP A 102 -1.03 4.22 3.82
C ASP A 102 0.45 3.82 3.73
N LYS A 103 0.74 2.52 3.62
CA LYS A 103 2.11 2.03 3.41
C LYS A 103 2.70 2.52 2.09
N ILE A 104 1.90 2.61 1.03
CA ILE A 104 2.37 3.14 -0.26
C ILE A 104 2.64 4.64 -0.14
N ILE A 105 1.72 5.40 0.48
CA ILE A 105 1.85 6.84 0.69
C ILE A 105 3.15 7.15 1.46
N GLU A 106 3.38 6.44 2.57
CA GLU A 106 4.58 6.61 3.40
C GLU A 106 5.88 6.38 2.63
N GLN A 107 5.88 5.52 1.60
CA GLN A 107 7.09 5.13 0.88
C GLN A 107 7.33 5.91 -0.43
N ASN A 108 6.29 6.56 -0.98
CA ASN A 108 6.36 7.09 -2.34
C ASN A 108 6.52 8.61 -2.44
N LEU A 109 6.30 9.39 -1.37
CA LEU A 109 6.39 10.86 -1.48
C LEU A 109 7.80 11.34 -1.81
N GLY A 110 8.82 10.80 -1.14
CA GLY A 110 10.22 11.14 -1.43
C GLY A 110 10.61 10.80 -2.88
N LYS A 111 10.07 9.71 -3.43
CA LYS A 111 10.27 9.34 -4.84
C LYS A 111 9.61 10.34 -5.79
N LEU A 112 8.37 10.74 -5.51
CA LEU A 112 7.68 11.73 -6.34
C LEU A 112 8.44 13.06 -6.36
N ILE A 113 8.91 13.52 -5.20
CA ILE A 113 9.72 14.74 -5.10
C ILE A 113 10.99 14.60 -5.94
N LYS A 114 11.67 13.45 -5.90
CA LYS A 114 12.87 13.19 -6.69
C LYS A 114 12.63 13.23 -8.20
N GLU A 115 11.50 12.68 -8.66
CA GLU A 115 11.13 12.68 -10.08
C GLU A 115 10.77 14.08 -10.57
N GLU A 116 10.09 14.88 -9.74
CA GLU A 116 9.60 16.21 -10.12
C GLU A 116 10.62 17.34 -9.89
N PHE A 117 11.63 17.12 -9.03
CA PHE A 117 12.70 18.07 -8.73
C PHE A 117 14.07 17.38 -8.84
N SER A 118 14.74 17.56 -9.97
CA SER A 118 16.03 16.92 -10.27
C SER A 118 17.16 17.30 -9.30
N ASP A 119 17.04 18.44 -8.62
CA ASP A 119 17.99 18.98 -7.65
C ASP A 119 17.55 18.78 -6.20
N ALA A 120 16.50 17.98 -5.96
CA ALA A 120 16.03 17.68 -4.61
C ALA A 120 17.15 17.02 -3.78
N PRO A 121 17.41 17.50 -2.55
CA PRO A 121 18.43 16.91 -1.69
C PRO A 121 18.02 15.49 -1.30
N ALA A 122 18.99 14.56 -1.30
CA ALA A 122 18.75 13.16 -0.89
C ALA A 122 18.11 13.05 0.50
N LEU A 123 18.47 13.97 1.40
CA LEU A 123 17.89 14.11 2.74
C LEU A 123 16.36 14.28 2.72
N LEU A 124 15.77 14.81 1.64
CA LEU A 124 14.32 14.92 1.49
C LEU A 124 13.72 13.72 0.76
N THR A 125 14.42 13.18 -0.25
CA THR A 125 13.89 12.12 -1.12
C THR A 125 13.93 10.73 -0.50
N ASP A 126 14.75 10.54 0.54
CA ASP A 126 14.92 9.26 1.24
C ASP A 126 14.02 9.14 2.48
N LEU A 127 13.25 10.20 2.80
CA LEU A 127 12.34 10.25 3.94
C LEU A 127 10.97 9.68 3.61
N SER A 128 10.29 9.18 4.65
CA SER A 128 8.89 8.82 4.60
C SER A 128 7.97 10.05 4.49
N TYR A 129 6.72 9.84 4.07
CA TYR A 129 5.72 10.91 4.01
C TYR A 129 5.57 11.65 5.35
N THR A 130 5.50 10.90 6.46
CA THR A 130 5.38 11.47 7.80
C THR A 130 6.62 12.30 8.17
N GLU A 131 7.82 11.82 7.88
CA GLU A 131 9.06 12.56 8.14
C GLU A 131 9.18 13.82 7.29
N ILE A 132 8.79 13.76 6.02
CA ILE A 132 8.73 14.93 5.13
C ILE A 132 7.77 15.97 5.72
N ASN A 133 6.57 15.57 6.16
CA ASN A 133 5.61 16.50 6.78
C ASN A 133 6.18 17.17 8.04
N HIS A 134 6.84 16.41 8.91
CA HIS A 134 7.47 16.98 10.10
C HIS A 134 8.59 17.97 9.74
N LEU A 135 9.40 17.64 8.74
CA LEU A 135 10.45 18.52 8.25
C LEU A 135 9.88 19.82 7.68
N LEU A 136 8.85 19.73 6.83
CA LEU A 136 8.21 20.91 6.25
C LEU A 136 7.51 21.76 7.31
N PHE A 137 6.88 21.13 8.30
CA PHE A 137 6.30 21.83 9.44
C PHE A 137 7.36 22.63 10.21
N PHE A 138 8.53 22.02 10.45
CA PHE A 138 9.67 22.68 11.09
C PHE A 138 10.23 23.84 10.25
N LEU A 139 10.34 23.68 8.93
CA LEU A 139 10.85 24.70 8.01
C LEU A 139 9.87 25.85 7.75
N GLY A 140 8.59 25.65 8.05
CA GLY A 140 7.53 26.66 7.95
C GLY A 140 6.86 26.73 6.57
N VAL A 141 5.85 27.60 6.47
CA VAL A 141 4.89 27.69 5.35
C VAL A 141 5.59 27.86 3.99
N GLY A 142 6.68 28.63 3.92
CA GLY A 142 7.39 28.86 2.66
C GLY A 142 8.04 27.61 2.04
N ALA A 143 8.33 26.58 2.84
CA ALA A 143 8.82 25.29 2.32
C ALA A 143 7.67 24.44 1.77
N TYR A 144 6.51 24.47 2.44
CA TYR A 144 5.28 23.83 1.96
C TYR A 144 4.83 24.39 0.61
N ASP A 145 4.76 25.72 0.50
CA ASP A 145 4.24 26.39 -0.70
C ASP A 145 5.08 26.07 -1.94
N LYS A 146 6.42 26.02 -1.81
CA LYS A 146 7.32 25.71 -2.93
C LYS A 146 7.11 24.31 -3.49
N LEU A 147 6.90 23.31 -2.64
CA LEU A 147 6.62 21.94 -3.11
C LEU A 147 5.24 21.85 -3.77
N GLN A 148 4.24 22.53 -3.19
CA GLN A 148 2.87 22.54 -3.71
C GLN A 148 2.69 23.40 -4.97
N MET A 149 3.69 24.17 -5.40
CA MET A 149 3.69 24.80 -6.73
C MET A 149 3.81 23.78 -7.86
N ASN A 150 4.30 22.55 -7.59
CA ASN A 150 4.26 21.48 -8.57
C ASN A 150 2.85 20.84 -8.60
N ASP A 151 2.21 20.86 -9.77
CA ASP A 151 0.86 20.34 -9.99
C ASP A 151 0.65 18.90 -9.47
N LYS A 152 1.61 17.99 -9.72
CA LYS A 152 1.47 16.58 -9.34
C LYS A 152 1.57 16.42 -7.84
N ILE A 153 2.59 17.04 -7.22
CA ILE A 153 2.78 16.99 -5.77
C ILE A 153 1.58 17.61 -5.07
N SER A 154 1.11 18.77 -5.53
CA SER A 154 -0.08 19.44 -5.00
C SER A 154 -1.33 18.55 -5.08
N SER A 155 -1.58 17.93 -6.25
CA SER A 155 -2.72 17.01 -6.46
C SER A 155 -2.67 15.83 -5.48
N VAL A 156 -1.51 15.19 -5.37
CA VAL A 156 -1.29 14.03 -4.49
C VAL A 156 -1.46 14.42 -3.03
N TRP A 157 -0.88 15.56 -2.62
CA TRP A 157 -0.96 16.04 -1.24
C TRP A 157 -2.38 16.36 -0.81
N MET A 158 -3.13 17.01 -1.69
CA MET A 158 -4.54 17.33 -1.47
C MET A 158 -5.37 16.05 -1.31
N ILE A 159 -5.19 15.07 -2.19
CA ILE A 159 -5.85 13.76 -2.07
C ILE A 159 -5.49 13.09 -0.74
N ILE A 160 -4.21 13.03 -0.36
CA ILE A 160 -3.79 12.43 0.91
C ILE A 160 -4.41 13.17 2.10
N ASN A 161 -4.44 14.51 2.06
CA ASN A 161 -5.05 15.32 3.11
C ASN A 161 -6.55 15.05 3.25
N ASN A 162 -7.28 14.87 2.14
CA ASN A 162 -8.72 14.56 2.17
C ASN A 162 -9.00 13.14 2.67
N LEU A 163 -8.17 12.19 2.26
CA LEU A 163 -8.19 10.85 2.83
C LEU A 163 -7.93 10.90 4.34
N ARG A 164 -7.03 11.78 4.80
CA ARG A 164 -6.72 12.00 6.22
C ARG A 164 -7.70 12.91 6.95
N SER A 165 -8.46 13.81 6.35
CA SER A 165 -9.42 14.64 7.10
C SER A 165 -10.54 13.78 7.71
N ASN A 166 -10.76 12.58 7.16
CA ASN A 166 -11.53 11.49 7.74
C ASN A 166 -10.65 10.49 8.51
N LEU A 167 -9.65 11.00 9.24
CA LEU A 167 -8.45 10.30 9.77
C LEU A 167 -8.75 8.97 10.47
N PHE A 168 -9.79 8.91 11.30
CA PHE A 168 -10.18 7.67 11.98
C PHE A 168 -10.82 6.66 11.03
N GLU A 169 -11.58 7.10 10.02
CA GLU A 169 -12.20 6.20 9.06
C GLU A 169 -11.19 5.65 8.05
N PHE A 170 -10.24 6.46 7.56
CA PHE A 170 -9.32 6.02 6.52
C PHE A 170 -8.42 4.86 6.94
N TYR A 171 -7.81 4.94 8.13
CA TYR A 171 -6.99 3.83 8.65
C TYR A 171 -7.83 2.61 9.02
N ASN A 172 -9.07 2.81 9.47
CA ASN A 172 -9.98 1.70 9.79
C ASN A 172 -10.55 1.02 8.55
N LYS A 173 -10.61 1.73 7.42
CA LYS A 173 -11.18 1.22 6.18
C LYS A 173 -10.24 0.34 5.37
N ASP A 174 -8.96 0.18 5.74
CA ASP A 174 -8.04 -0.80 5.12
C ASP A 174 -8.02 -0.70 3.58
N TYR A 175 -7.86 0.52 3.07
CA TYR A 175 -7.79 0.77 1.62
C TYR A 175 -6.49 0.21 1.05
N CYS A 176 -6.60 -0.42 -0.12
CA CYS A 176 -5.50 -1.06 -0.84
C CYS A 176 -5.34 -0.46 -2.23
N TYR A 177 -4.19 -0.70 -2.87
CA TYR A 177 -3.95 -0.31 -4.26
C TYR A 177 -5.12 -0.70 -5.18
N ILE A 178 -5.64 -1.93 -5.07
CA ILE A 178 -6.73 -2.42 -5.92
C ILE A 178 -7.98 -1.53 -5.90
N ASP A 179 -8.20 -0.80 -4.81
CA ASP A 179 -9.36 0.07 -4.59
C ASP A 179 -9.37 1.28 -5.51
N LEU A 180 -8.22 1.62 -6.11
CA LEU A 180 -8.13 2.68 -7.10
C LEU A 180 -8.57 2.26 -8.51
N PHE A 181 -8.87 0.97 -8.72
CA PHE A 181 -9.16 0.42 -10.06
C PHE A 181 -10.36 -0.52 -10.09
N TYR A 182 -10.33 -1.59 -9.28
CA TYR A 182 -11.31 -2.68 -9.31
C TYR A 182 -11.90 -2.99 -7.93
N GLY A 183 -11.52 -2.24 -6.89
CA GLY A 183 -12.00 -2.51 -5.54
C GLY A 183 -13.40 -1.98 -5.28
N ASP A 184 -14.10 -2.68 -4.40
CA ASP A 184 -15.43 -2.32 -3.92
C ASP A 184 -15.47 -0.97 -3.16
N LYS A 185 -14.30 -0.46 -2.75
CA LYS A 185 -14.10 0.83 -2.06
C LYS A 185 -13.81 2.01 -3.00
N PHE A 186 -13.78 1.81 -4.31
CA PHE A 186 -13.45 2.88 -5.26
C PHE A 186 -14.38 4.08 -5.15
N LEU A 187 -15.69 3.85 -5.00
CA LEU A 187 -16.68 4.93 -4.88
C LEU A 187 -16.44 5.77 -3.62
N GLU A 188 -16.14 5.14 -2.48
CA GLU A 188 -15.83 5.86 -1.24
C GLU A 188 -14.57 6.73 -1.40
N ILE A 189 -13.54 6.20 -2.07
CA ILE A 189 -12.33 6.97 -2.38
C ILE A 189 -12.65 8.12 -3.34
N TYR A 190 -13.49 7.87 -4.34
CA TYR A 190 -13.88 8.85 -5.35
C TYR A 190 -14.71 9.99 -4.76
N GLU A 191 -15.67 9.70 -3.88
CA GLU A 191 -16.50 10.70 -3.19
C GLU A 191 -15.63 11.65 -2.35
N VAL A 192 -14.61 11.11 -1.65
CA VAL A 192 -13.62 11.93 -0.93
C VAL A 192 -12.87 12.88 -1.88
N PHE A 193 -12.68 12.48 -3.14
CA PHE A 193 -12.08 13.35 -4.14
C PHE A 193 -13.09 14.37 -4.67
N GLU A 194 -14.32 13.95 -5.00
CA GLU A 194 -15.36 14.79 -5.59
C GLU A 194 -15.83 15.92 -4.67
N ASP A 195 -15.99 15.67 -3.37
CA ASP A 195 -16.37 16.69 -2.37
C ASP A 195 -15.40 17.88 -2.33
N THR A 196 -14.18 17.69 -2.85
CA THR A 196 -13.14 18.73 -2.92
C THR A 196 -13.20 19.57 -4.20
N PHE A 197 -13.82 19.07 -5.28
CA PHE A 197 -13.74 19.67 -6.63
C PHE A 197 -15.09 20.01 -7.26
N ILE A 198 -16.10 20.32 -6.45
CA ILE A 198 -17.46 20.67 -6.91
C ILE A 198 -17.41 21.59 -8.14
N GLY A 199 -17.78 21.05 -9.31
CA GLY A 199 -17.88 21.78 -10.57
C GLY A 199 -16.66 21.71 -11.52
N ASN A 200 -15.64 20.88 -11.27
CA ASN A 200 -14.49 20.72 -12.17
C ASN A 200 -14.04 19.26 -12.39
N ASP A 201 -14.83 18.51 -13.14
CA ASP A 201 -14.60 17.09 -13.47
C ASP A 201 -13.26 16.83 -14.17
N GLU A 202 -12.79 17.76 -15.00
CA GLU A 202 -11.53 17.62 -15.72
C GLU A 202 -10.34 17.68 -14.75
N TYR A 203 -10.38 18.61 -13.80
CA TYR A 203 -9.36 18.72 -12.77
C TYR A 203 -9.37 17.52 -11.80
N LEU A 204 -10.56 17.03 -11.42
CA LEU A 204 -10.70 15.81 -10.61
C LEU A 204 -10.06 14.59 -11.29
N LYS A 205 -10.30 14.39 -12.60
CA LYS A 205 -9.68 13.30 -13.37
C LYS A 205 -8.15 13.42 -13.37
N LYS A 206 -7.61 14.62 -13.60
CA LYS A 206 -6.17 14.88 -13.55
C LYS A 206 -5.60 14.56 -12.16
N CYS A 207 -6.30 14.92 -11.08
CA CYS A 207 -5.86 14.60 -9.71
C CYS A 207 -5.83 13.09 -9.46
N ILE A 208 -6.85 12.34 -9.91
CA ILE A 208 -6.89 10.87 -9.79
C ILE A 208 -5.77 10.22 -10.58
N GLU A 209 -5.49 10.69 -11.80
CA GLU A 209 -4.40 10.19 -12.63
C GLU A 209 -3.03 10.44 -11.98
N ASN A 210 -2.81 11.64 -11.45
CA ASN A 210 -1.60 11.97 -10.70
C ASN A 210 -1.45 11.08 -9.46
N PHE A 211 -2.55 10.78 -8.76
CA PHE A 211 -2.53 9.90 -7.60
C PHE A 211 -2.24 8.44 -7.97
N ARG A 212 -2.84 7.91 -9.05
CA ARG A 212 -2.51 6.57 -9.57
C ARG A 212 -1.04 6.48 -9.97
N TYR A 213 -0.51 7.49 -10.66
CA TYR A 213 0.91 7.59 -10.98
C TYR A 213 1.79 7.55 -9.73
N PHE A 214 1.44 8.35 -8.71
CA PHE A 214 2.13 8.37 -7.43
C PHE A 214 2.16 6.99 -6.72
N ILE A 215 1.04 6.28 -6.77
CA ILE A 215 0.89 4.94 -6.19
C ILE A 215 1.72 3.88 -6.97
N ASP A 216 2.08 4.16 -8.22
CA ASP A 216 2.89 3.29 -9.08
C ASP A 216 4.42 3.46 -8.94
N LEU A 217 4.89 4.53 -8.28
CA LEU A 217 6.32 4.79 -8.02
C LEU A 217 6.96 3.76 -7.07
#